data_AF-A0A452FDT1-F1
#
_entry.id   AF-A0A452FDT1-F1
#
_cell.length_a   1.000
_cell.length_b   1.000
_cell.length_c   1.000
_cell.angle_alpha   90.00
_cell.angle_beta   90.00
_cell.angle_gamma   90.00
#
_symmetry.space_group_name_H-M   'P 1'
#
loop_
_entity.id
_entity.type
_entity.pdbx_description
1 polymer ?
#
loop_
_entity_poly.entity_id
_entity_poly.type
_entity_poly.pdbx_seq_one_letter_code
_entity_poly.pdbx_strand_id
1 'polypeptide(L)'
;MKLGRAALGLLLLAPLAVRAVEPISLGLALAGVLTGYISYPRLYCLFAECCSPKRSLSREALQKDLDSKLFGQHLAKKVILNAVSGFISNPKPKKPLTLSLHGWTGTGKNFVSKIIAENIYEGGLNSDYVHLFVATLHFPHISNITLYKDQLQSWIRGNVSACARSIFIFDEMDKMHAGLIDAIKPYLDYYDNLDGVSYQKAVFIFLSNAGAERITDVALDFWRSGKQREEIKLKDMEHALSVSAFNNKNSGFWHSSLIDRNLIDYFVPFLPLEYKHLKMCIRVEMQSRGYEVDEDIVSRVAEEMTFFPKEERVFSDKGCKTVFTKLDYYYDD
;
A
#
# COMPACT_ATOMS: atom_id res chain seq x y z
N MET A 1 12.13 -25.03 40.02
CA MET A 1 11.65 -25.32 41.39
C MET A 1 12.27 -24.39 42.47
N LYS A 2 12.20 -23.05 42.34
CA LYS A 2 12.58 -22.11 43.43
C LYS A 2 11.77 -20.79 43.43
N LEU A 3 10.54 -20.79 42.91
CA LEU A 3 9.65 -19.61 42.94
C LEU A 3 8.28 -19.88 43.59
N GLY A 4 7.98 -21.13 43.95
CA GLY A 4 6.70 -21.53 44.55
C GLY A 4 6.66 -21.52 46.09
N ARG A 5 7.75 -21.18 46.77
CA ARG A 5 7.83 -21.20 48.25
C ARG A 5 7.78 -19.83 48.92
N ALA A 6 7.95 -18.74 48.17
CA ALA A 6 7.86 -17.39 48.73
C ALA A 6 6.41 -16.87 48.80
N ALA A 7 5.50 -17.40 47.98
CA ALA A 7 4.09 -16.99 47.95
C ALA A 7 3.26 -17.57 49.12
N LEU A 8 3.68 -18.69 49.72
CA LEU A 8 3.00 -19.28 50.89
C LEU A 8 3.41 -18.63 52.23
N GLY A 9 4.56 -17.96 52.29
CA GLY A 9 5.03 -17.32 53.52
C GLY A 9 4.35 -15.98 53.83
N LEU A 10 3.83 -15.29 52.82
CA LEU A 10 3.14 -14.00 53.00
C LEU A 10 1.66 -14.13 53.39
N LEU A 11 1.09 -15.34 53.29
CA LEU A 11 -0.31 -15.62 53.65
C LEU A 11 -0.49 -15.97 55.15
N LEU A 12 0.60 -16.10 55.92
CA LEU A 12 0.58 -16.55 57.31
C LEU A 12 0.96 -15.47 58.35
N LEU A 13 1.12 -14.20 57.93
CA LEU A 13 1.39 -13.07 58.84
C LEU A 13 0.39 -11.92 58.64
N ALA A 14 -0.90 -12.24 58.50
CA ALA A 14 -1.97 -11.25 58.68
C ALA A 14 -2.44 -11.30 60.15
N PRO A 15 -2.30 -10.20 60.92
CA PRO A 15 -2.83 -10.16 62.28
C PRO A 15 -4.36 -10.28 62.24
N LEU A 16 -4.92 -10.96 63.24
CA LEU A 16 -6.35 -10.94 63.57
C LEU A 16 -6.83 -9.49 63.69
N ALA A 17 -7.41 -8.97 62.62
CA ALA A 17 -8.22 -7.76 62.62
C ALA A 17 -9.27 -7.90 61.52
N VAL A 18 -10.20 -8.84 61.72
CA VAL A 18 -11.45 -8.88 60.97
C VAL A 18 -12.28 -7.67 61.42
N ARG A 19 -12.08 -6.53 60.76
CA ARG A 19 -13.07 -5.45 60.74
C ARG A 19 -13.63 -5.38 59.33
N ALA A 20 -14.84 -5.93 59.21
CA ALA A 20 -15.87 -5.70 58.20
C ALA A 20 -15.38 -5.03 56.90
N VAL A 21 -14.96 -5.83 55.93
CA VAL A 21 -15.06 -5.43 54.53
C VAL A 21 -16.23 -6.21 53.97
N GLU A 22 -17.27 -5.51 53.52
CA GLU A 22 -18.45 -6.16 52.95
C GLU A 22 -18.04 -6.98 51.72
N PRO A 23 -18.62 -8.17 51.50
CA PRO A 23 -18.28 -9.02 50.36
C PRO A 23 -18.47 -8.31 49.00
N ILE A 24 -19.36 -7.32 48.96
CA ILE A 24 -19.62 -6.47 47.81
C ILE A 24 -18.42 -5.55 47.51
N SER A 25 -17.80 -4.96 48.54
CA SER A 25 -16.65 -4.06 48.37
C SER A 25 -15.42 -4.81 47.86
N LEU A 26 -15.21 -6.04 48.33
CA LEU A 26 -14.13 -6.92 47.88
C LEU A 26 -14.38 -7.43 46.45
N GLY A 27 -15.64 -7.73 46.12
CA GLY A 27 -16.07 -8.08 44.75
C GLY A 27 -15.88 -6.93 43.76
N LEU A 28 -16.21 -5.69 44.15
CA LEU A 28 -15.98 -4.49 43.34
C LEU A 28 -14.49 -4.16 43.18
N ALA A 29 -13.68 -4.38 44.21
CA ALA A 29 -12.23 -4.17 44.12
C ALA A 29 -11.57 -5.18 43.16
N LEU A 30 -11.95 -6.46 43.23
CA LEU A 30 -11.46 -7.48 42.30
C LEU A 30 -12.00 -7.28 40.87
N ALA A 31 -13.26 -6.85 40.72
CA ALA A 31 -13.83 -6.47 39.43
C ALA A 31 -13.16 -5.21 38.86
N GLY A 32 -12.77 -4.24 39.70
CA GLY A 32 -12.02 -3.04 39.32
C GLY A 32 -10.58 -3.35 38.88
N VAL A 33 -9.93 -4.33 39.52
CA VAL A 33 -8.60 -4.81 39.13
C VAL A 33 -8.67 -5.64 37.85
N LEU A 34 -9.70 -6.49 37.68
CA LEU A 34 -9.93 -7.25 36.44
C LEU A 34 -10.33 -6.36 35.27
N THR A 35 -11.22 -5.39 35.46
CA THR A 35 -11.56 -4.40 34.42
C THR A 35 -10.38 -3.48 34.11
N GLY A 36 -9.58 -3.10 35.11
CA GLY A 36 -8.32 -2.37 34.91
C GLY A 36 -7.25 -3.16 34.16
N TYR A 37 -7.16 -4.48 34.35
CA TYR A 37 -6.26 -5.37 33.60
C TYR A 37 -6.75 -5.66 32.18
N ILE A 38 -8.06 -5.84 31.98
CA ILE A 38 -8.68 -6.08 30.66
C ILE A 38 -8.66 -4.80 29.81
N SER A 39 -8.63 -3.62 30.44
CA SER A 39 -8.54 -2.32 29.76
C SER A 39 -7.13 -1.98 29.22
N TYR A 40 -6.17 -2.91 29.27
CA TYR A 40 -4.90 -2.74 28.57
C TYR A 40 -5.10 -2.93 27.06
N PRO A 41 -4.74 -1.95 26.21
CA PRO A 41 -4.86 -2.07 24.74
C PRO A 41 -4.26 -3.36 24.20
N ARG A 42 -3.17 -3.85 24.84
CA ARG A 42 -2.47 -5.09 24.47
C ARG A 42 -3.30 -6.37 24.56
N LEU A 43 -4.26 -6.48 25.48
CA LEU A 43 -5.09 -7.69 25.61
C LEU A 43 -6.24 -7.67 24.59
N TYR A 44 -6.78 -6.50 24.27
CA TYR A 44 -7.75 -6.33 23.20
C TYR A 44 -7.13 -6.66 21.83
N CYS A 45 -5.86 -6.30 21.59
CA CYS A 45 -5.12 -6.65 20.37
C CYS A 45 -4.93 -8.16 20.13
N LEU A 46 -5.19 -9.01 21.13
CA LEU A 46 -5.17 -10.47 20.95
C LEU A 46 -6.47 -11.00 20.33
N PHE A 47 -7.56 -10.24 20.42
CA PHE A 47 -8.89 -10.64 19.96
C PHE A 47 -9.46 -9.74 18.84
N ALA A 48 -8.84 -8.59 18.57
CA ALA A 48 -9.20 -7.65 17.51
C ALA A 48 -7.95 -6.99 16.91
N GLU A 49 -8.03 -6.54 15.66
CA GLU A 49 -6.92 -5.82 15.04
C GLU A 49 -6.68 -4.49 15.76
N CYS A 50 -5.42 -4.15 16.00
CA CYS A 50 -5.04 -2.92 16.68
C CYS A 50 -4.36 -1.95 15.73
N CYS A 51 -4.62 -0.66 15.94
CA CYS A 51 -3.97 0.44 15.25
C CYS A 51 -2.50 0.58 15.71
N SER A 52 -1.70 -0.42 15.39
CA SER A 52 -0.28 -0.44 15.60
C SER A 52 0.32 -1.22 14.44
N PRO A 53 1.27 -0.62 13.69
CA PRO A 53 2.00 -1.35 12.68
C PRO A 53 2.59 -2.60 13.29
N LYS A 54 2.71 -3.65 12.46
CA LYS A 54 3.43 -4.86 12.81
C LYS A 54 4.76 -4.49 13.46
N ARG A 55 5.01 -5.04 14.65
CA ARG A 55 6.26 -4.83 15.41
C ARG A 55 7.50 -5.27 14.62
N SER A 56 7.29 -6.04 13.55
CA SER A 56 8.26 -6.58 12.61
C SER A 56 8.34 -5.84 11.27
N LEU A 57 7.80 -4.62 11.10
CA LEU A 57 8.10 -3.83 9.89
C LEU A 57 9.58 -3.43 9.90
N SER A 58 10.41 -4.38 9.48
CA SER A 58 11.83 -4.22 9.26
C SER A 58 12.01 -3.82 7.80
N ARG A 59 12.87 -2.83 7.57
CA ARG A 59 13.26 -2.38 6.23
C ARG A 59 13.72 -3.58 5.38
N GLU A 60 14.40 -4.53 6.02
CA GLU A 60 14.91 -5.76 5.41
C GLU A 60 13.78 -6.69 4.96
N ALA A 61 12.69 -6.81 5.72
CA ALA A 61 11.52 -7.59 5.32
C ALA A 61 10.84 -7.01 4.08
N LEU A 62 10.57 -5.69 4.09
CA LEU A 62 10.00 -5.00 2.93
C LEU A 62 10.92 -5.09 1.70
N GLN A 63 12.23 -4.93 1.91
CA GLN A 63 13.22 -5.07 0.84
C GLN A 63 13.19 -6.48 0.24
N LYS A 64 13.20 -7.52 1.08
CA LYS A 64 13.13 -8.92 0.63
C LYS A 64 11.87 -9.19 -0.19
N ASP A 65 10.71 -8.70 0.26
CA ASP A 65 9.46 -8.85 -0.49
C ASP A 65 9.49 -8.12 -1.83
N LEU A 66 9.98 -6.88 -1.87
CA LEU A 66 10.13 -6.13 -3.12
C LEU A 66 11.14 -6.79 -4.07
N ASP A 67 12.25 -7.30 -3.56
CA ASP A 67 13.30 -7.92 -4.37
C ASP A 67 12.84 -9.25 -4.96
N SER A 68 12.17 -10.08 -4.17
CA SER A 68 11.71 -11.41 -4.59
C SER A 68 10.42 -11.40 -5.43
N LYS A 69 9.51 -10.44 -5.21
CA LYS A 69 8.17 -10.47 -5.82
C LYS A 69 7.97 -9.46 -6.96
N LEU A 70 8.62 -8.30 -6.93
CA LEU A 70 8.38 -7.23 -7.92
C LEU A 70 9.43 -7.28 -9.05
N PHE A 71 9.04 -7.65 -10.27
CA PHE A 71 10.00 -7.82 -11.37
C PHE A 71 10.11 -6.59 -12.26
N GLY A 72 11.33 -6.26 -12.69
CA GLY A 72 11.59 -5.20 -13.69
C GLY A 72 11.31 -3.77 -13.23
N GLN A 73 11.15 -3.51 -11.92
CA GLN A 73 10.81 -2.18 -11.38
C GLN A 73 11.89 -1.64 -10.42
N HIS A 74 13.14 -1.53 -10.86
CA HIS A 74 14.25 -1.08 -10.01
C HIS A 74 14.03 0.32 -9.41
N LEU A 75 13.45 1.25 -10.17
CA LEU A 75 13.09 2.59 -9.69
C LEU A 75 12.05 2.52 -8.57
N ALA A 76 10.95 1.80 -8.80
CA ALA A 76 9.87 1.69 -7.83
C ALA A 76 10.33 1.03 -6.54
N LYS A 77 11.11 -0.08 -6.62
CA LYS A 77 11.69 -0.74 -5.43
C LYS A 77 12.46 0.24 -4.57
N LYS A 78 13.39 0.99 -5.17
CA LYS A 78 14.26 1.92 -4.45
C LYS A 78 13.47 3.05 -3.79
N VAL A 79 12.53 3.66 -4.50
CA VAL A 79 11.74 4.78 -3.97
C VAL A 79 10.82 4.29 -2.86
N ILE A 80 10.06 3.23 -3.07
CA ILE A 80 9.10 2.69 -2.10
C ILE A 80 9.81 2.23 -0.83
N LEU A 81 10.92 1.49 -0.96
CA LEU A 81 11.67 1.01 0.19
C LEU A 81 12.11 2.16 1.09
N ASN A 82 12.71 3.21 0.51
CA ASN A 82 13.21 4.35 1.28
C ASN A 82 12.06 5.20 1.86
N ALA A 83 11.04 5.49 1.05
CA ALA A 83 9.92 6.34 1.45
C ALA A 83 9.09 5.70 2.58
N VAL A 84 8.68 4.44 2.41
CA VAL A 84 7.83 3.74 3.39
C VAL A 84 8.59 3.45 4.67
N SER A 85 9.81 2.90 4.59
CA SER A 85 10.59 2.60 5.81
C SER A 85 10.99 3.87 6.57
N GLY A 86 11.39 4.93 5.86
CA GLY A 86 11.71 6.22 6.45
C GLY A 86 10.50 6.88 7.13
N PHE A 87 9.32 6.82 6.50
CA PHE A 87 8.10 7.38 7.07
C PHE A 87 7.62 6.61 8.31
N ILE A 88 7.54 5.28 8.24
CA ILE A 88 6.99 4.48 9.33
C ILE A 88 7.89 4.51 10.57
N SER A 89 9.22 4.56 10.36
CA SER A 89 10.21 4.68 11.44
C SER A 89 10.23 6.07 12.09
N ASN A 90 9.72 7.10 11.42
CA ASN A 90 9.60 8.44 11.99
C ASN A 90 8.36 8.50 12.94
N PRO A 91 8.54 8.74 14.26
CA PRO A 91 7.42 8.85 15.19
C PRO A 91 6.65 10.18 15.05
N LYS A 92 7.26 11.20 14.44
CA LYS A 92 6.73 12.57 14.30
C LYS A 92 6.89 13.08 12.85
N PRO A 93 6.23 12.43 11.86
CA PRO A 93 6.15 12.98 10.51
C PRO A 93 5.45 14.34 10.51
N LYS A 94 5.79 15.20 9.55
CA LYS A 94 5.25 16.58 9.44
C LYS A 94 4.07 16.71 8.46
N LYS A 95 3.84 15.68 7.67
CA LYS A 95 2.82 15.55 6.63
C LYS A 95 2.59 14.05 6.41
N PRO A 96 1.39 13.60 6.04
CA PRO A 96 1.17 12.23 5.59
C PRO A 96 2.11 11.86 4.44
N LEU A 97 2.46 10.56 4.37
CA LEU A 97 3.17 10.04 3.21
C LEU A 97 2.22 9.94 2.03
N THR A 98 2.50 10.66 0.95
CA THR A 98 1.72 10.63 -0.28
C THR A 98 2.57 10.08 -1.42
N LEU A 99 2.26 8.85 -1.84
CA LEU A 99 2.91 8.16 -2.97
C LEU A 99 2.02 8.22 -4.20
N SER A 100 2.59 8.58 -5.35
CA SER A 100 1.87 8.57 -6.63
C SER A 100 2.55 7.61 -7.60
N LEU A 101 1.91 6.46 -7.84
CA LEU A 101 2.42 5.36 -8.66
C LEU A 101 1.84 5.44 -10.07
N HIS A 102 2.72 5.59 -11.06
CA HIS A 102 2.37 5.84 -12.46
C HIS A 102 3.01 4.83 -13.37
N GLY A 103 2.31 4.39 -14.40
CA GLY A 103 2.93 3.59 -15.45
C GLY A 103 1.96 2.66 -16.15
N TRP A 104 2.51 1.77 -16.96
CA TRP A 104 1.72 0.89 -17.83
C TRP A 104 0.83 -0.08 -17.04
N THR A 105 -0.22 -0.59 -17.67
CA THR A 105 -1.13 -1.56 -17.05
C THR A 105 -0.42 -2.90 -16.83
N GLY A 106 -0.72 -3.58 -15.72
CA GLY A 106 -0.19 -4.92 -15.42
C GLY A 106 1.31 -4.98 -15.08
N THR A 107 1.92 -3.86 -14.73
CA THR A 107 3.34 -3.74 -14.34
C THR A 107 3.60 -3.87 -12.83
N GLY A 108 2.53 -3.92 -12.01
CA GLY A 108 2.64 -4.20 -10.57
C GLY A 108 2.20 -3.07 -9.61
N LYS A 109 1.50 -2.01 -10.07
CA LYS A 109 1.02 -0.91 -9.21
C LYS A 109 0.16 -1.40 -8.02
N ASN A 110 -0.93 -2.12 -8.29
CA ASN A 110 -1.78 -2.70 -7.25
C ASN A 110 -1.07 -3.81 -6.46
N PHE A 111 -0.14 -4.51 -7.12
CA PHE A 111 0.63 -5.57 -6.47
C PHE A 111 1.57 -5.01 -5.39
N VAL A 112 2.22 -3.87 -5.66
CA VAL A 112 3.09 -3.24 -4.66
C VAL A 112 2.29 -2.60 -3.53
N SER A 113 1.10 -2.05 -3.78
CA SER A 113 0.26 -1.53 -2.71
C SER A 113 -0.18 -2.64 -1.75
N LYS A 114 -0.46 -3.84 -2.28
CA LYS A 114 -0.65 -5.06 -1.48
C LYS A 114 0.59 -5.41 -0.66
N ILE A 115 1.79 -5.44 -1.25
CA ILE A 115 3.05 -5.70 -0.52
C ILE A 115 3.25 -4.70 0.63
N ILE A 116 3.02 -3.40 0.37
CA ILE A 116 3.14 -2.36 1.39
C ILE A 116 2.16 -2.61 2.54
N ALA A 117 0.89 -2.88 2.21
CA ALA A 117 -0.14 -3.14 3.21
C ALA A 117 0.18 -4.38 4.06
N GLU A 118 0.58 -5.50 3.44
CA GLU A 118 0.93 -6.77 4.12
C GLU A 118 2.14 -6.65 5.05
N ASN A 119 3.07 -5.76 4.70
CA ASN A 119 4.24 -5.48 5.52
C ASN A 119 3.88 -4.61 6.74
N ILE A 120 2.89 -3.72 6.62
CA ILE A 120 2.48 -2.80 7.70
C ILE A 120 1.43 -3.44 8.63
N TYR A 121 0.43 -4.12 8.07
CA TYR A 121 -0.70 -4.74 8.78
C TYR A 121 -0.85 -6.21 8.42
N GLU A 122 -1.24 -7.03 9.39
CA GLU A 122 -1.39 -8.49 9.21
C GLU A 122 -2.45 -8.86 8.17
N GLY A 123 -3.58 -8.15 8.17
CA GLY A 123 -4.64 -8.36 7.19
C GLY A 123 -4.30 -7.88 5.77
N GLY A 124 -3.18 -7.19 5.58
CA GLY A 124 -2.84 -6.57 4.30
C GLY A 124 -3.95 -5.63 3.82
N LEU A 125 -4.50 -5.89 2.65
CA LEU A 125 -5.64 -5.13 2.11
C LEU A 125 -6.96 -5.38 2.86
N ASN A 126 -7.06 -6.46 3.63
CA ASN A 126 -8.24 -6.80 4.43
C ASN A 126 -8.14 -6.27 5.87
N SER A 127 -7.09 -5.51 6.19
CA SER A 127 -6.95 -4.85 7.49
C SER A 127 -8.02 -3.77 7.65
N ASP A 128 -8.56 -3.62 8.86
CA ASP A 128 -9.53 -2.57 9.19
C ASP A 128 -8.94 -1.15 9.01
N TYR A 129 -7.61 -1.04 8.92
CA TYR A 129 -6.88 0.22 8.78
C TYR A 129 -6.37 0.49 7.35
N VAL A 130 -6.71 -0.37 6.40
CA VAL A 130 -6.33 -0.22 4.99
C VAL A 130 -7.59 -0.09 4.14
N HIS A 131 -7.73 1.05 3.48
CA HIS A 131 -8.94 1.39 2.74
C HIS A 131 -8.63 1.55 1.25
N LEU A 132 -9.27 0.72 0.42
CA LEU A 132 -9.13 0.76 -1.02
C LEU A 132 -10.35 1.44 -1.67
N PHE A 133 -10.10 2.50 -2.43
CA PHE A 133 -11.09 3.15 -3.27
C PHE A 133 -10.76 2.97 -4.74
N VAL A 134 -11.62 2.30 -5.50
CA VAL A 134 -11.50 2.21 -6.96
C VAL A 134 -12.40 3.26 -7.59
N ALA A 135 -11.82 4.23 -8.32
CA ALA A 135 -12.57 5.38 -8.82
C ALA A 135 -13.76 5.01 -9.69
N THR A 136 -13.60 4.02 -10.57
CA THR A 136 -14.67 3.56 -11.48
C THR A 136 -15.75 2.73 -10.81
N LEU A 137 -15.48 2.14 -9.64
CA LEU A 137 -16.44 1.33 -8.91
C LEU A 137 -17.22 2.18 -7.89
N HIS A 138 -16.50 2.96 -7.08
CA HIS A 138 -17.09 3.71 -5.98
C HIS A 138 -17.55 5.11 -6.40
N PHE A 139 -16.96 5.69 -7.45
CA PHE A 139 -17.27 7.05 -7.92
C PHE A 139 -17.65 7.11 -9.42
N PRO A 140 -18.56 6.24 -9.92
CA PRO A 140 -18.80 6.09 -11.37
C PRO A 140 -19.54 7.27 -12.02
N HIS A 141 -20.39 7.98 -11.26
CA HIS A 141 -21.33 8.96 -11.81
C HIS A 141 -21.06 10.37 -11.32
N ILE A 142 -20.76 11.28 -12.25
CA ILE A 142 -20.47 12.69 -11.96
C ILE A 142 -21.66 13.40 -11.29
N SER A 143 -22.90 13.00 -11.59
CA SER A 143 -24.11 13.56 -10.98
C SER A 143 -24.13 13.48 -9.46
N ASN A 144 -23.47 12.46 -8.89
CA ASN A 144 -23.46 12.18 -7.46
C ASN A 144 -22.19 12.70 -6.77
N ILE A 145 -21.42 13.57 -7.43
CA ILE A 145 -20.12 14.01 -6.92
C ILE A 145 -20.18 14.62 -5.52
N THR A 146 -21.21 15.43 -5.23
CA THR A 146 -21.38 16.05 -3.91
C THR A 146 -21.54 14.98 -2.82
N LEU A 147 -22.39 13.98 -3.05
CA LEU A 147 -22.57 12.85 -2.13
C LEU A 147 -21.25 12.09 -1.92
N TYR A 148 -20.52 11.82 -3.00
CA TYR A 148 -19.24 11.12 -2.92
C TYR A 148 -18.18 11.91 -2.15
N LYS A 149 -18.16 13.25 -2.28
CA LYS A 149 -17.27 14.11 -1.49
C LYS A 149 -17.59 13.98 -0.01
N ASP A 150 -18.87 14.11 0.36
CA ASP A 150 -19.30 14.08 1.76
C ASP A 150 -18.99 12.72 2.41
N GLN A 151 -19.29 11.63 1.70
CA GLN A 151 -18.99 10.27 2.15
C GLN A 151 -17.48 10.04 2.30
N LEU A 152 -16.68 10.47 1.32
CA LEU A 152 -15.23 10.28 1.34
C LEU A 152 -14.56 11.07 2.48
N GLN A 153 -14.96 12.33 2.66
CA GLN A 153 -14.45 13.18 3.73
C GLN A 153 -14.83 12.65 5.11
N SER A 154 -16.07 12.20 5.28
CA SER A 154 -16.53 11.57 6.52
C SER A 154 -15.77 10.27 6.80
N TRP A 155 -15.58 9.42 5.79
CA TRP A 155 -14.87 8.15 5.92
C TRP A 155 -13.40 8.35 6.32
N ILE A 156 -12.68 9.24 5.63
CA ILE A 156 -11.28 9.55 5.93
C ILE A 156 -11.15 10.09 7.36
N ARG A 157 -11.98 11.08 7.72
CA ARG A 157 -11.98 11.68 9.06
C ARG A 157 -12.25 10.63 10.14
N GLY A 158 -13.29 9.81 9.96
CA GLY A 158 -13.68 8.79 10.94
C GLY A 158 -12.58 7.75 11.17
N ASN A 159 -12.00 7.22 10.09
CA ASN A 159 -10.96 6.19 10.19
C ASN A 159 -9.65 6.73 10.73
N VAL A 160 -9.23 7.94 10.35
CA VAL A 160 -8.01 8.56 10.92
C VAL A 160 -8.19 8.91 12.39
N SER A 161 -9.40 9.30 12.79
CA SER A 161 -9.74 9.53 14.21
C SER A 161 -9.61 8.25 15.03
N ALA A 162 -10.02 7.11 14.47
CA ALA A 162 -9.85 5.80 15.11
C ALA A 162 -8.40 5.31 15.05
N CYS A 163 -7.72 5.55 13.93
CA CYS A 163 -6.34 5.12 13.68
C CYS A 163 -5.54 6.14 12.86
N ALA A 164 -4.64 6.87 13.53
CA ALA A 164 -3.81 7.87 12.86
C ALA A 164 -2.88 7.29 11.77
N ARG A 165 -2.63 5.97 11.77
CA ARG A 165 -1.79 5.25 10.80
C ARG A 165 -2.60 4.49 9.74
N SER A 166 -3.84 4.92 9.46
CA SER A 166 -4.62 4.37 8.35
C SER A 166 -3.92 4.59 7.00
N ILE A 167 -4.11 3.63 6.10
CA ILE A 167 -3.63 3.67 4.72
C ILE A 167 -4.84 3.83 3.79
N PHE A 168 -4.78 4.82 2.90
CA PHE A 168 -5.79 5.05 1.88
C PHE A 168 -5.17 4.83 0.50
N ILE A 169 -5.70 3.85 -0.24
CA ILE A 169 -5.27 3.51 -1.58
C ILE A 169 -6.37 3.97 -2.54
N PHE A 170 -6.03 4.85 -3.47
CA PHE A 170 -6.94 5.27 -4.53
C PHE A 170 -6.46 4.70 -5.86
N ASP A 171 -7.25 3.79 -6.42
CA ASP A 171 -6.98 3.14 -7.69
C ASP A 171 -7.75 3.81 -8.83
N GLU A 172 -7.16 3.74 -10.02
CA GLU A 172 -7.62 4.41 -11.24
C GLU A 172 -7.82 5.94 -11.05
N MET A 173 -6.88 6.58 -10.38
CA MET A 173 -6.90 8.03 -10.11
C MET A 173 -6.99 8.88 -11.39
N ASP A 174 -6.48 8.39 -12.52
CA ASP A 174 -6.63 9.03 -13.83
C ASP A 174 -8.09 9.16 -14.30
N LYS A 175 -9.02 8.40 -13.70
CA LYS A 175 -10.46 8.44 -13.97
C LYS A 175 -11.25 9.12 -12.85
N MET A 176 -10.59 9.52 -11.76
CA MET A 176 -11.26 10.17 -10.63
C MET A 176 -11.55 11.64 -10.96
N HIS A 177 -12.77 12.09 -10.67
CA HIS A 177 -13.18 13.46 -10.98
C HIS A 177 -12.40 14.48 -10.13
N ALA A 178 -11.92 15.56 -10.75
CA ALA A 178 -11.09 16.59 -10.10
C ALA A 178 -11.71 17.14 -8.80
N GLY A 179 -13.02 17.39 -8.79
CA GLY A 179 -13.73 17.83 -7.59
C GLY A 179 -13.65 16.88 -6.38
N LEU A 180 -13.48 15.56 -6.57
CA LEU A 180 -13.24 14.62 -5.47
C LEU A 180 -11.79 14.70 -4.98
N ILE A 181 -10.86 14.92 -5.91
CA ILE A 181 -9.44 15.11 -5.59
C ILE A 181 -9.26 16.41 -4.79
N ASP A 182 -9.99 17.47 -5.15
CA ASP A 182 -10.05 18.71 -4.38
C ASP A 182 -10.54 18.49 -2.94
N ALA A 183 -11.48 17.54 -2.75
CA ALA A 183 -12.04 17.25 -1.43
C ALA A 183 -11.05 16.54 -0.49
N ILE A 184 -10.06 15.83 -1.03
CA ILE A 184 -9.03 15.14 -0.22
C ILE A 184 -7.75 15.94 -0.01
N LYS A 185 -7.52 17.00 -0.81
CA LYS A 185 -6.32 17.86 -0.72
C LYS A 185 -5.96 18.31 0.69
N PRO A 186 -6.89 18.80 1.53
CA PRO A 186 -6.54 19.26 2.86
C PRO A 186 -5.85 18.17 3.69
N TYR A 187 -6.29 16.92 3.55
CA TYR A 187 -5.75 15.79 4.30
C TYR A 187 -4.33 15.41 3.89
N LEU A 188 -3.84 15.89 2.74
CA LEU A 188 -2.50 15.63 2.23
C LEU A 188 -1.49 16.71 2.62
N ASP A 189 -1.94 17.85 3.15
CA ASP A 189 -1.12 19.04 3.39
C ASP A 189 -0.33 18.95 4.72
N TYR A 190 0.48 19.96 5.01
CA TYR A 190 1.34 20.06 6.19
C TYR A 190 0.61 20.49 7.47
N TYR A 191 -0.72 20.45 7.50
CA TYR A 191 -1.49 20.84 8.67
C TYR A 191 -1.21 19.89 9.85
N ASP A 192 -0.88 20.45 11.01
CA ASP A 192 -0.75 19.68 12.25
C ASP A 192 -2.08 19.04 12.65
N ASN A 193 -3.18 19.76 12.39
CA ASN A 193 -4.52 19.38 12.75
C ASN A 193 -5.53 19.97 11.76
N LEU A 194 -6.53 19.16 11.37
CA LEU A 194 -7.70 19.57 10.61
C LEU A 194 -8.94 19.05 11.34
N ASP A 195 -9.81 19.97 11.77
CA ASP A 195 -11.04 19.69 12.51
C ASP A 195 -10.86 18.77 13.73
N GLY A 196 -9.78 18.97 14.49
CA GLY A 196 -9.44 18.19 15.68
C GLY A 196 -8.59 16.95 15.39
N VAL A 197 -8.36 16.56 14.13
CA VAL A 197 -7.69 15.31 13.74
C VAL A 197 -6.35 15.59 13.06
N SER A 198 -5.31 14.83 13.42
CA SER A 198 -4.00 14.90 12.76
C SER A 198 -3.84 13.80 11.72
N TYR A 199 -3.57 14.18 10.48
CA TYR A 199 -3.40 13.26 9.34
C TYR A 199 -1.93 12.95 9.06
N GLN A 200 -0.98 13.56 9.80
CA GLN A 200 0.46 13.48 9.52
C GLN A 200 1.03 12.06 9.53
N LYS A 201 0.37 11.11 10.20
CA LYS A 201 0.79 9.70 10.29
C LYS A 201 0.11 8.78 9.28
N ALA A 202 -0.86 9.28 8.52
CA ALA A 202 -1.58 8.51 7.52
C ALA A 202 -0.70 8.32 6.26
N VAL A 203 -1.04 7.30 5.48
CA VAL A 203 -0.41 7.01 4.19
C VAL A 203 -1.45 7.08 3.09
N PHE A 204 -1.17 7.84 2.04
CA PHE A 204 -1.99 7.95 0.84
C PHE A 204 -1.21 7.38 -0.34
N ILE A 205 -1.82 6.45 -1.07
CA ILE A 205 -1.22 5.79 -2.24
C ILE A 205 -2.16 5.99 -3.42
N PHE A 206 -1.69 6.68 -4.46
CA PHE A 206 -2.43 6.93 -5.68
C PHE A 206 -1.90 6.04 -6.80
N LEU A 207 -2.79 5.29 -7.45
CA LEU A 207 -2.45 4.43 -8.58
C LEU A 207 -3.09 5.00 -9.85
N SER A 208 -2.28 5.18 -10.89
CA SER A 208 -2.74 5.81 -12.13
C SER A 208 -1.99 5.27 -13.34
N ASN A 209 -2.68 5.25 -14.49
CA ASN A 209 -2.06 4.98 -15.78
C ASN A 209 -1.61 6.26 -16.51
N ALA A 210 -1.86 7.44 -15.93
CA ALA A 210 -1.38 8.70 -16.49
C ALA A 210 0.14 8.69 -16.64
N GLY A 211 0.62 9.13 -17.81
CA GLY A 211 2.05 9.18 -18.14
C GLY A 211 2.70 7.85 -18.52
N ALA A 212 1.93 6.76 -18.60
CA ALA A 212 2.44 5.44 -18.99
C ALA A 212 3.13 5.46 -20.36
N GLU A 213 2.59 6.21 -21.33
CA GLU A 213 3.16 6.35 -22.67
C GLU A 213 4.53 7.01 -22.62
N ARG A 214 4.66 8.16 -21.92
CA ARG A 214 5.94 8.87 -21.78
C ARG A 214 7.00 8.08 -21.02
N ILE A 215 6.59 7.36 -19.97
CA ILE A 215 7.49 6.45 -19.26
C ILE A 215 7.99 5.35 -20.20
N THR A 216 7.13 4.87 -21.09
CA THR A 216 7.48 3.85 -22.07
C THR A 216 8.39 4.40 -23.17
N ASP A 217 8.17 5.63 -23.65
CA ASP A 217 9.05 6.30 -24.62
C ASP A 217 10.50 6.32 -24.10
N VAL A 218 10.70 6.75 -22.85
CA VAL A 218 12.04 6.78 -22.23
C VAL A 218 12.63 5.38 -22.11
N ALA A 219 11.83 4.37 -21.72
CA ALA A 219 12.30 2.99 -21.64
C ALA A 219 12.71 2.44 -23.03
N LEU A 220 11.95 2.78 -24.07
CA LEU A 220 12.21 2.39 -25.44
C LEU A 220 13.47 3.06 -25.99
N ASP A 221 13.68 4.33 -25.70
CA ASP A 221 14.87 5.07 -26.13
C ASP A 221 16.16 4.49 -25.55
N PHE A 222 16.14 4.10 -24.27
CA PHE A 222 17.27 3.40 -23.65
C PHE A 222 17.51 2.04 -24.31
N TRP A 223 16.45 1.29 -24.57
CA TRP A 223 16.54 -0.01 -25.23
C TRP A 223 17.12 0.11 -26.66
N ARG A 224 16.61 1.06 -27.47
CA ARG A 224 17.10 1.35 -28.82
C ARG A 224 18.56 1.83 -28.83
N SER A 225 18.98 2.49 -27.76
CA SER A 225 20.37 2.92 -27.55
C SER A 225 21.29 1.80 -27.05
N GLY A 226 20.80 0.57 -26.91
CA GLY A 226 21.55 -0.57 -26.40
C GLY A 226 21.93 -0.47 -24.91
N LYS A 227 21.28 0.42 -24.15
CA LYS A 227 21.53 0.60 -22.71
C LYS A 227 20.72 -0.39 -21.90
N GLN A 228 21.23 -0.76 -20.72
CA GLN A 228 20.48 -1.61 -19.80
C GLN A 228 19.32 -0.83 -19.19
N ARG A 229 18.23 -1.54 -18.92
CA ARG A 229 17.05 -0.99 -18.24
C ARG A 229 17.40 -0.39 -16.87
N GLU A 230 18.30 -1.03 -16.13
CA GLU A 230 18.73 -0.65 -14.79
C GLU A 230 19.58 0.65 -14.79
N GLU A 231 20.06 1.08 -15.96
CA GLU A 231 20.74 2.37 -16.12
C GLU A 231 19.77 3.55 -16.06
N ILE A 232 18.49 3.35 -16.40
CA ILE A 232 17.45 4.37 -16.31
C ILE A 232 17.37 4.89 -14.87
N LYS A 233 17.45 6.21 -14.70
CA LYS A 233 17.37 6.89 -13.39
C LYS A 233 16.07 7.66 -13.25
N LEU A 234 15.74 8.01 -12.00
CA LEU A 234 14.52 8.77 -11.71
C LEU A 234 14.51 10.15 -12.40
N LYS A 235 15.68 10.80 -12.52
CA LYS A 235 15.86 12.06 -13.26
C LYS A 235 15.44 11.97 -14.73
N ASP A 236 15.61 10.80 -15.36
CA ASP A 236 15.23 10.61 -16.77
C ASP A 236 13.70 10.52 -16.91
N MET A 237 13.01 10.19 -15.81
CA MET A 237 11.56 10.12 -15.72
C MET A 237 10.91 11.43 -15.28
N GLU A 238 11.65 12.38 -14.71
CA GLU A 238 11.09 13.65 -14.22
C GLU A 238 10.37 14.43 -15.32
N HIS A 239 10.94 14.48 -16.53
CA HIS A 239 10.30 15.13 -17.68
C HIS A 239 9.07 14.36 -18.17
N ALA A 240 9.13 13.02 -18.19
CA ALA A 240 8.00 12.17 -18.57
C ALA A 240 6.84 12.31 -17.58
N LEU A 241 7.15 12.39 -16.29
CA LEU A 241 6.19 12.53 -15.20
C LEU A 241 5.62 13.95 -15.13
N SER A 242 6.42 14.99 -15.36
CA SER A 242 5.94 16.39 -15.35
C SER A 242 4.99 16.68 -16.51
N VAL A 243 5.36 16.38 -17.75
CA VAL A 243 4.51 16.68 -18.92
C VAL A 243 3.17 15.94 -18.85
N SER A 244 3.19 14.69 -18.39
CA SER A 244 1.98 13.88 -18.23
C SER A 244 1.07 14.34 -17.09
N ALA A 245 1.68 14.89 -16.04
CA ALA A 245 1.01 15.48 -14.89
C ALA A 245 0.45 16.88 -15.18
N PHE A 246 0.98 17.63 -16.16
CA PHE A 246 0.54 19.00 -16.44
C PHE A 246 -0.33 19.15 -17.70
N ASN A 247 -0.19 18.29 -18.73
CA ASN A 247 -0.78 18.59 -20.06
C ASN A 247 -2.09 17.90 -20.43
N ASN A 248 -2.58 16.90 -19.69
CA ASN A 248 -3.88 16.30 -20.02
C ASN A 248 -5.03 17.09 -19.37
N LYS A 249 -5.89 17.72 -20.17
CA LYS A 249 -7.02 18.53 -19.68
C LYS A 249 -8.00 17.77 -18.74
N ASN A 250 -8.05 16.43 -18.82
CA ASN A 250 -8.92 15.62 -17.96
C ASN A 250 -8.17 14.78 -16.89
N SER A 251 -6.92 14.35 -17.14
CA SER A 251 -6.13 13.51 -16.21
C SER A 251 -4.86 14.18 -15.68
N GLY A 252 -4.46 15.32 -16.22
CA GLY A 252 -3.37 16.18 -15.74
C GLY A 252 -3.85 17.31 -14.83
N PHE A 253 -5.10 17.79 -14.97
CA PHE A 253 -5.61 18.88 -14.13
C PHE A 253 -5.60 18.57 -12.62
N TRP A 254 -5.90 17.32 -12.26
CA TRP A 254 -5.83 16.91 -10.86
C TRP A 254 -4.39 16.77 -10.36
N HIS A 255 -3.49 16.37 -11.24
CA HIS A 255 -2.07 16.33 -10.94
C HIS A 255 -1.49 17.72 -10.76
N SER A 256 -1.79 18.67 -11.65
CA SER A 256 -1.29 20.04 -11.55
C SER A 256 -1.66 20.64 -10.21
N SER A 257 -2.92 20.51 -9.79
CA SER A 257 -3.39 21.13 -8.56
C SER A 257 -2.94 20.42 -7.26
N LEU A 258 -2.48 19.16 -7.34
CA LEU A 258 -1.77 18.47 -6.25
C LEU A 258 -0.26 18.78 -6.24
N ILE A 259 0.34 18.99 -7.42
CA ILE A 259 1.77 19.28 -7.62
C ILE A 259 2.09 20.75 -7.35
N ASP A 260 1.21 21.66 -7.71
CA ASP A 260 1.34 23.11 -7.48
C ASP A 260 1.51 23.43 -5.99
N ARG A 261 1.09 22.52 -5.11
CA ARG A 261 1.25 22.59 -3.66
C ARG A 261 2.24 21.57 -3.08
N ASN A 262 2.97 20.83 -3.91
CA ASN A 262 3.87 19.74 -3.49
C ASN A 262 3.20 18.75 -2.50
N LEU A 263 1.93 18.40 -2.75
CA LEU A 263 1.18 17.46 -1.89
C LEU A 263 1.59 16.00 -2.12
N ILE A 264 2.17 15.69 -3.28
CA ILE A 264 2.80 14.40 -3.58
C ILE A 264 4.25 14.43 -3.12
N ASP A 265 4.66 13.50 -2.25
CA ASP A 265 6.05 13.42 -1.78
C ASP A 265 6.94 12.69 -2.79
N TYR A 266 6.41 11.62 -3.39
CA TYR A 266 7.17 10.79 -4.31
C TYR A 266 6.34 10.36 -5.52
N PHE A 267 6.87 10.66 -6.71
CA PHE A 267 6.42 10.06 -7.96
C PHE A 267 7.17 8.75 -8.21
N VAL A 268 6.43 7.67 -8.40
CA VAL A 268 6.96 6.32 -8.51
C VAL A 268 6.63 5.75 -9.89
N PRO A 269 7.57 5.79 -10.86
CA PRO A 269 7.33 5.27 -12.21
C PRO A 269 7.41 3.75 -12.25
N PHE A 270 6.48 3.15 -13.00
CA PHE A 270 6.39 1.74 -13.33
C PHE A 270 6.64 1.56 -14.83
N LEU A 271 7.76 0.93 -15.12
CA LEU A 271 8.25 0.69 -16.45
C LEU A 271 7.48 -0.47 -17.11
N PRO A 272 7.28 -0.45 -18.44
CA PRO A 272 6.66 -1.56 -19.17
C PRO A 272 7.51 -2.84 -19.05
N LEU A 273 6.88 -4.00 -19.04
CA LEU A 273 7.56 -5.28 -18.80
C LEU A 273 8.05 -5.92 -20.10
N GLU A 274 9.34 -6.21 -20.16
CA GLU A 274 9.97 -7.04 -21.22
C GLU A 274 9.61 -8.53 -21.10
N TYR A 275 9.81 -9.28 -22.18
CA TYR A 275 9.62 -10.74 -22.27
C TYR A 275 10.24 -11.51 -21.08
N LYS A 276 11.47 -11.17 -20.67
CA LYS A 276 12.14 -11.82 -19.53
C LYS A 276 11.34 -11.72 -18.23
N HIS A 277 10.67 -10.58 -17.99
CA HIS A 277 9.87 -10.39 -16.79
C HIS A 277 8.56 -11.18 -16.84
N LEU A 278 7.98 -11.37 -18.03
CA LEU A 278 6.82 -12.22 -18.19
C LEU A 278 7.14 -13.66 -17.83
N LYS A 279 8.28 -14.19 -18.30
CA LYS A 279 8.74 -15.52 -17.87
C LYS A 279 8.86 -15.64 -16.35
N MET A 280 9.35 -14.59 -15.66
CA MET A 280 9.41 -14.57 -14.20
C MET A 280 8.02 -14.62 -13.56
N CYS A 281 7.06 -13.82 -14.04
CA CYS A 281 5.67 -13.87 -13.59
C CYS A 281 5.03 -15.25 -13.79
N ILE A 282 5.24 -15.86 -14.95
CA ILE A 282 4.70 -17.18 -15.29
C ILE A 282 5.23 -18.25 -14.34
N ARG A 283 6.54 -18.27 -14.06
CA ARG A 283 7.13 -19.23 -13.10
C ARG A 283 6.52 -19.10 -11.72
N VAL A 284 6.37 -17.88 -11.22
CA VAL A 284 5.75 -17.63 -9.90
C VAL A 284 4.30 -18.07 -9.87
N GLU A 285 3.55 -17.84 -10.96
CA GLU A 285 2.15 -18.27 -11.06
C GLU A 285 2.01 -19.81 -11.15
N MET A 286 2.91 -20.49 -11.85
CA MET A 286 2.93 -21.96 -11.87
C MET A 286 3.20 -22.52 -10.47
N GLN A 287 4.21 -21.98 -9.78
CA GLN A 287 4.55 -22.37 -8.42
C GLN A 287 3.44 -22.07 -7.42
N SER A 288 2.74 -20.93 -7.56
CA SER A 288 1.63 -20.56 -6.65
C SER A 288 0.44 -21.52 -6.77
N ARG A 289 0.28 -22.16 -7.94
CA ARG A 289 -0.73 -23.19 -8.21
C ARG A 289 -0.28 -24.61 -7.87
N GLY A 290 0.97 -24.80 -7.45
CA GLY A 290 1.54 -26.11 -7.15
C GLY A 290 1.97 -26.91 -8.38
N TYR A 291 2.12 -26.26 -9.54
CA TYR A 291 2.66 -26.90 -10.74
C TYR A 291 4.19 -26.90 -10.71
N GLU A 292 4.79 -27.96 -11.24
CA GLU A 292 6.22 -28.00 -11.55
C GLU A 292 6.55 -27.02 -12.68
N VAL A 293 7.69 -26.33 -12.60
CA VAL A 293 8.06 -25.31 -13.58
C VAL A 293 8.60 -25.96 -14.84
N ASP A 294 7.78 -25.99 -15.89
CA ASP A 294 8.18 -26.37 -17.24
C ASP A 294 8.58 -25.14 -18.08
N GLU A 295 9.87 -25.01 -18.42
CA GLU A 295 10.40 -23.89 -19.21
C GLU A 295 9.90 -23.84 -20.66
N ASP A 296 9.47 -24.95 -21.24
CA ASP A 296 8.84 -24.97 -22.57
C ASP A 296 7.47 -24.29 -22.50
N ILE A 297 6.64 -24.67 -21.51
CA ILE A 297 5.34 -24.01 -21.28
C ILE A 297 5.53 -22.54 -20.94
N VAL A 298 6.50 -22.19 -20.08
CA VAL A 298 6.81 -20.79 -19.76
C VAL A 298 7.11 -19.99 -21.03
N SER A 299 7.88 -20.56 -21.95
CA SER A 299 8.29 -19.88 -23.19
C SER A 299 7.10 -19.73 -24.16
N ARG A 300 6.30 -20.78 -24.33
CA ARG A 300 5.09 -20.75 -25.18
C ARG A 300 4.05 -19.75 -24.68
N VAL A 301 3.75 -19.77 -23.38
CA VAL A 301 2.82 -18.81 -22.76
C VAL A 301 3.33 -17.37 -22.95
N ALA A 302 4.64 -17.14 -22.80
CA ALA A 302 5.22 -15.82 -23.02
C ALA A 302 5.19 -15.38 -24.50
N GLU A 303 5.36 -16.30 -25.45
CA GLU A 303 5.33 -16.03 -26.90
C GLU A 303 3.92 -15.73 -27.43
N GLU A 304 2.90 -16.32 -26.83
CA GLU A 304 1.48 -16.04 -27.15
C GLU A 304 1.02 -14.64 -26.71
N MET A 305 1.81 -13.96 -25.89
CA MET A 305 1.49 -12.62 -25.43
C MET A 305 1.73 -11.59 -26.53
N THR A 306 0.97 -10.50 -26.48
CA THR A 306 1.12 -9.39 -27.44
C THR A 306 2.15 -8.39 -26.94
N PHE A 307 3.02 -7.95 -27.85
CA PHE A 307 4.13 -7.06 -27.56
C PHE A 307 4.12 -5.83 -28.47
N PHE A 308 4.66 -4.72 -27.94
CA PHE A 308 4.80 -3.44 -28.60
C PHE A 308 6.21 -2.85 -28.41
N PRO A 309 6.66 -1.93 -29.30
CA PRO A 309 6.02 -1.55 -30.56
C PRO A 309 5.98 -2.70 -31.58
N LYS A 310 5.23 -2.53 -32.69
CA LYS A 310 4.98 -3.62 -33.66
C LYS A 310 6.26 -4.16 -34.31
N GLU A 311 7.24 -3.30 -34.53
CA GLU A 311 8.50 -3.66 -35.19
C GLU A 311 9.44 -4.40 -34.23
N GLU A 312 9.71 -3.82 -33.06
CA GLU A 312 10.72 -4.37 -32.14
C GLU A 312 10.16 -5.37 -31.11
N ARG A 313 8.83 -5.37 -30.87
CA ARG A 313 8.11 -6.30 -29.98
C ARG A 313 8.78 -6.47 -28.60
N VAL A 314 9.13 -5.36 -27.96
CA VAL A 314 9.97 -5.36 -26.74
C VAL A 314 9.15 -5.53 -25.46
N PHE A 315 8.01 -4.83 -25.37
CA PHE A 315 7.24 -4.68 -24.14
C PHE A 315 5.89 -5.36 -24.25
N SER A 316 5.41 -6.00 -23.18
CA SER A 316 4.08 -6.64 -23.15
C SER A 316 2.97 -5.61 -23.03
N ASP A 317 1.95 -5.70 -23.89
CA ASP A 317 0.79 -4.80 -23.91
C ASP A 317 0.02 -4.79 -22.57
N LYS A 318 -0.03 -5.94 -21.90
CA LYS A 318 -0.81 -6.14 -20.67
C LYS A 318 0.06 -6.42 -19.44
N GLY A 319 1.39 -6.30 -19.57
CA GLY A 319 2.31 -6.75 -18.52
C GLY A 319 2.04 -8.21 -18.14
N CYS A 320 1.87 -8.49 -16.85
CA CYS A 320 1.56 -9.83 -16.33
C CYS A 320 0.05 -10.09 -16.10
N LYS A 321 -0.86 -9.20 -16.52
CA LYS A 321 -2.30 -9.31 -16.21
C LYS A 321 -3.03 -10.50 -16.83
N THR A 322 -2.58 -11.06 -17.94
CA THR A 322 -3.30 -12.17 -18.62
C THR A 322 -2.49 -13.46 -18.63
N VAL A 323 -1.41 -13.51 -17.86
CA VAL A 323 -0.56 -14.71 -17.73
C VAL A 323 -1.34 -15.86 -17.12
N PHE A 324 -2.09 -15.61 -16.06
CA PHE A 324 -2.83 -16.63 -15.32
C PHE A 324 -3.91 -17.31 -16.18
N THR A 325 -4.65 -16.55 -17.01
CA THR A 325 -5.64 -17.11 -17.95
C THR A 325 -5.01 -17.90 -19.08
N LYS A 326 -3.76 -17.58 -19.45
CA LYS A 326 -3.06 -18.26 -20.53
C LYS A 326 -2.49 -19.59 -20.07
N LEU A 327 -2.10 -19.69 -18.80
CA LEU A 327 -1.63 -20.94 -18.20
C LEU A 327 -2.73 -22.00 -18.12
N ASP A 328 -4.00 -21.60 -17.96
CA ASP A 328 -5.13 -22.53 -17.90
C ASP A 328 -5.17 -23.45 -19.15
N TYR A 329 -4.96 -22.91 -20.35
CA TYR A 329 -4.94 -23.69 -21.61
C TYR A 329 -3.88 -24.81 -21.68
N TYR A 330 -2.87 -24.78 -20.82
CA TYR A 330 -1.76 -25.75 -20.79
C TYR A 330 -1.88 -26.77 -19.64
N TYR A 331 -2.72 -26.47 -18.66
CA TYR A 331 -2.88 -27.26 -17.44
C TYR A 331 -4.35 -27.57 -17.15
N ASP A 332 -5.23 -27.44 -18.13
CA ASP A 332 -6.61 -27.92 -18.06
C ASP A 332 -6.59 -29.44 -17.76
N ASP A 333 -7.27 -29.82 -16.67
CA ASP A 333 -7.62 -31.20 -16.30
C ASP A 333 -8.46 -31.90 -17.39
#